data_AF-H9MDT6-F1
#
_entry.id   AF-H9MDT6-F1
#
_cell.length_a   1.000
_cell.length_b   1.000
_cell.length_c   1.000
_cell.angle_alpha   90.00
_cell.angle_beta   90.00
_cell.angle_gamma   90.00
#
_symmetry.space_group_name_H-M   'P 1'
#
loop_
_entity.id
_entity.type
_entity.pdbx_description
1 polymer ?
#
loop_
_entity_poly.entity_id
_entity_poly.type
_entity_poly.pdbx_seq_one_letter_code
_entity_poly.pdbx_strand_id
1 'polypeptide(L)'
;DTSIIDMNSEWPANNDVGCPPSNKSVACPLPSEHAPMAPSSTLGRHLARRLVEVGISDVFSVPGDFNLTLLDHLLAEPGLNLIGCC
;
A
#
# COMPACT_ATOMS: atom_id res chain seq x y z
N ASP A 1 5.15 -17.56 42.17
CA ASP A 1 3.99 -16.85 41.61
C ASP A 1 4.42 -16.34 40.25
N THR A 2 4.27 -17.19 39.23
CA THR A 2 4.84 -16.95 37.91
C THR A 2 3.67 -16.87 36.94
N SER A 3 3.09 -15.68 36.83
CA SER A 3 2.02 -15.38 35.89
C SER A 3 2.61 -15.38 34.48
N ILE A 4 2.31 -16.45 33.75
CA ILE A 4 2.53 -16.54 32.31
C ILE A 4 1.76 -15.41 31.65
N ILE A 5 2.49 -14.57 30.93
CA ILE A 5 1.94 -13.52 30.07
C ILE A 5 0.95 -14.17 29.11
N ASP A 6 -0.30 -13.71 29.23
CA ASP A 6 -1.43 -14.08 28.39
C ASP A 6 -1.08 -13.79 26.92
N MET A 7 -0.92 -14.86 26.13
CA MET A 7 -0.67 -14.80 24.69
C MET A 7 -1.94 -14.52 23.87
N ASN A 8 -2.93 -13.83 24.43
CA ASN A 8 -4.02 -13.21 23.68
C ASN A 8 -3.86 -11.68 23.63
N SER A 9 -2.62 -11.17 23.55
CA SER A 9 -2.42 -9.83 23.03
C SER A 9 -2.95 -9.80 21.60
N GLU A 10 -4.15 -9.28 21.47
CA GLU A 10 -4.91 -9.03 20.26
C GLU A 10 -4.00 -8.29 19.29
N TRP A 11 -3.33 -9.05 18.41
CA TRP A 11 -2.60 -8.46 17.30
C TRP A 11 -3.63 -7.61 16.54
N PRO A 12 -3.41 -6.29 16.39
CA PRO A 12 -4.37 -5.45 15.68
C PRO A 12 -4.60 -6.09 14.32
N ALA A 13 -5.86 -6.35 13.97
CA ALA A 13 -6.21 -7.01 12.73
C ALA A 13 -5.60 -6.23 11.55
N ASN A 14 -4.45 -6.69 11.06
CA ASN A 14 -3.63 -6.04 10.03
C ASN A 14 -4.26 -6.07 8.63
N ASN A 15 -5.55 -6.40 8.55
CA ASN A 15 -6.26 -6.60 7.30
C ASN A 15 -7.29 -5.50 6.99
N ASP A 16 -7.41 -4.46 7.84
CA ASP A 16 -8.26 -3.29 7.55
C ASP A 16 -7.58 -2.25 6.65
N VAL A 17 -6.46 -2.62 6.02
CA VAL A 17 -5.67 -1.72 5.19
C VAL A 17 -6.18 -1.80 3.75
N GLY A 18 -7.19 -1.01 3.42
CA GLY A 18 -7.44 -0.63 2.04
C GLY A 18 -8.81 -0.94 1.45
N CYS A 19 -9.89 -0.89 2.22
CA CYS A 19 -11.14 -0.49 1.58
C CYS A 19 -10.96 0.98 1.15
N PRO A 20 -10.96 1.33 -0.16
CA PRO A 20 -11.28 2.71 -0.51
C PRO A 20 -12.66 3.02 0.08
N PRO A 21 -13.00 4.28 0.41
CA PRO A 21 -14.37 4.60 0.79
C PRO A 21 -15.30 4.12 -0.32
N SER A 22 -15.95 2.98 -0.10
CA SER A 22 -16.96 2.47 -1.00
C SER A 22 -18.11 3.45 -0.87
N ASN A 23 -18.22 4.32 -1.88
CA ASN A 23 -19.31 5.25 -2.04
C ASN A 23 -20.60 4.44 -2.04
N LYS A 24 -21.26 4.40 -0.88
CA LYS A 24 -22.63 3.95 -0.73
C LYS A 24 -23.41 4.61 -1.85
N SER A 25 -23.90 3.80 -2.77
CA SER A 25 -24.63 4.23 -3.96
C SER A 25 -25.83 5.07 -3.54
N VAL A 26 -25.65 6.38 -3.44
CA VAL A 26 -26.72 7.36 -3.45
C VAL A 26 -26.72 7.90 -4.86
N ALA A 27 -27.70 7.45 -5.64
CA ALA A 27 -27.92 7.91 -7.00
C ALA A 27 -28.22 9.42 -6.97
N CYS A 28 -27.21 10.23 -7.27
CA CYS A 28 -27.35 11.64 -7.61
C CYS A 28 -26.87 11.80 -9.06
N PRO A 29 -27.76 12.10 -10.03
CA PRO A 29 -27.33 12.27 -11.40
C PRO A 29 -26.79 13.68 -11.58
N LEU A 30 -25.47 13.88 -11.66
CA LEU A 30 -24.87 15.14 -12.13
C LEU A 30 -23.41 14.90 -12.62
N PRO A 31 -22.84 15.81 -13.43
CA PRO A 31 -22.40 15.60 -14.81
C PRO A 31 -20.99 15.00 -14.92
N SER A 32 -20.71 14.41 -16.09
CA SER A 32 -19.41 13.88 -16.50
C SER A 32 -18.27 14.88 -16.30
N GLU A 33 -17.51 14.71 -15.23
CA GLU A 33 -16.10 15.08 -15.16
C GLU A 33 -15.39 13.80 -14.70
N HIS A 34 -14.44 13.32 -15.48
CA HIS A 34 -13.72 12.06 -15.27
C HIS A 34 -13.18 11.97 -13.84
N ALA A 35 -13.89 11.29 -12.95
CA ALA A 35 -13.32 10.86 -11.68
C ALA A 35 -12.16 9.91 -12.03
N PRO A 36 -10.91 10.18 -11.59
CA PRO A 36 -9.83 9.26 -11.86
C PRO A 36 -10.24 7.93 -11.23
N MET A 37 -10.35 6.90 -12.08
CA MET A 37 -10.62 5.53 -11.65
C MET A 37 -9.71 5.24 -10.47
N ALA A 38 -10.29 4.83 -9.33
CA ALA A 38 -9.50 4.47 -8.16
C ALA A 38 -8.37 3.55 -8.64
N PRO A 39 -7.09 3.91 -8.40
CA PRO A 39 -5.99 3.18 -8.97
C PRO A 39 -6.11 1.74 -8.49
N SER A 40 -6.09 0.78 -9.42
CA SER A 40 -6.09 -0.64 -9.11
C SER A 40 -5.12 -0.89 -7.96
N SER A 41 -5.65 -1.25 -6.80
CA SER A 41 -4.87 -1.41 -5.58
C SER A 41 -4.12 -2.74 -5.64
N THR A 42 -3.07 -2.78 -6.46
CA THR A 42 -2.12 -3.89 -6.45
C THR A 42 -1.38 -3.88 -5.12
N LEU A 43 -0.94 -5.06 -4.67
CA LEU A 43 -0.12 -5.16 -3.47
C LEU A 43 1.12 -4.26 -3.56
N GLY A 44 1.78 -4.19 -4.73
CA GLY A 44 2.95 -3.33 -4.93
C GLY A 44 2.65 -1.85 -4.71
N ARG A 45 1.54 -1.33 -5.26
CA ARG A 45 1.13 0.07 -5.07
C ARG A 45 0.73 0.35 -3.61
N HIS A 46 0.13 -0.63 -2.94
CA HIS A 46 -0.19 -0.52 -1.52
C HIS A 46 1.07 -0.40 -0.67
N LEU A 47 2.05 -1.29 -0.89
CA LEU A 47 3.33 -1.26 -0.19
C LEU A 47 4.06 0.05 -0.43
N ALA A 48 4.14 0.51 -1.68
CA ALA A 48 4.82 1.75 -2.04
C ALA A 48 4.29 2.96 -1.23
N ARG A 49 2.96 3.12 -1.19
CA ARG A 49 2.30 4.20 -0.41
C ARG A 49 2.56 4.09 1.08
N ARG A 50 2.49 2.87 1.62
CA ARG A 50 2.71 2.65 3.06
C ARG A 50 4.13 2.96 3.47
N LEU A 51 5.13 2.67 2.62
CA LEU A 51 6.52 3.06 2.86
C LEU A 51 6.63 4.59 3.00
N VAL A 52 6.02 5.36 2.10
CA VAL A 52 5.99 6.83 2.19
C VAL A 52 5.28 7.31 3.45
N GLU A 53 4.13 6.74 3.79
CA GLU A 53 3.35 7.11 4.98
C GLU A 53 4.10 6.90 6.30
N VAL A 54 4.98 5.89 6.37
CA VAL A 54 5.85 5.67 7.53
C VAL A 54 7.16 6.48 7.47
N GLY A 55 7.32 7.35 6.47
CA GLY A 55 8.45 8.26 6.34
C GLY A 55 9.65 7.70 5.59
N ILE A 56 9.51 6.58 4.88
CA ILE A 56 10.57 6.03 4.02
C ILE A 56 10.57 6.79 2.69
N SER A 57 11.74 7.30 2.31
CA SER A 57 11.98 7.97 1.03
C SER A 57 12.89 7.17 0.09
N ASP A 58 13.78 6.33 0.60
CA ASP A 58 14.82 5.67 -0.18
C ASP A 58 14.75 4.14 -0.02
N VAL A 59 14.74 3.42 -1.14
CA VAL A 59 14.66 1.96 -1.18
C VAL A 59 15.83 1.42 -1.99
N PHE A 60 16.74 0.69 -1.36
CA PHE A 60 17.80 -0.04 -2.05
C PHE A 60 17.25 -1.37 -2.59
N SER A 61 17.50 -1.67 -3.86
CA SER A 61 16.96 -2.85 -4.55
C SER A 61 18.01 -3.56 -5.40
N VAL A 62 17.87 -4.88 -5.53
CA VAL A 62 18.61 -5.69 -6.50
C VAL A 62 17.60 -6.22 -7.52
N PRO A 63 17.75 -5.91 -8.82
CA PRO A 63 16.81 -6.37 -9.83
C PRO A 63 16.87 -7.89 -10.02
N GLY A 64 15.71 -8.52 -10.17
CA GLY A 64 15.55 -9.93 -10.49
C GLY A 64 14.23 -10.18 -11.22
N ASP A 65 14.18 -11.19 -12.09
CA ASP A 65 13.01 -11.54 -12.90
C ASP A 65 11.70 -11.71 -12.09
N PHE A 66 11.78 -12.23 -10.87
CA PHE A 66 10.64 -12.37 -9.96
C PHE A 66 10.10 -11.04 -9.41
N ASN A 67 10.96 -10.04 -9.23
CA ASN A 67 10.60 -8.80 -8.53
C ASN A 67 10.33 -7.61 -9.46
N LEU A 68 10.54 -7.74 -10.78
CA LEU A 68 10.36 -6.63 -11.74
C LEU A 68 8.98 -5.97 -11.63
N THR A 69 7.90 -6.77 -11.59
CA THR A 69 6.54 -6.24 -11.42
C THR A 69 6.36 -5.47 -10.10
N LEU A 70 7.02 -5.90 -9.02
CA LEU A 70 6.98 -5.17 -7.75
C LEU A 70 7.80 -3.88 -7.83
N LEU A 71 9.01 -3.93 -8.40
CA LEU A 71 9.89 -2.78 -8.57
C LEU A 71 9.23 -1.69 -9.42
N ASP A 72 8.47 -2.06 -10.46
CA ASP A 72 7.68 -1.11 -11.27
C ASP A 72 6.65 -0.35 -10.42
N HIS A 73 6.00 -1.03 -9.47
CA HIS A 73 5.06 -0.37 -8.56
C HIS A 73 5.75 0.57 -7.57
N LEU A 74 6.93 0.20 -7.07
CA LEU A 74 7.71 1.06 -6.17
C LEU A 74 8.24 2.29 -6.92
N LEU A 75 8.72 2.11 -8.15
CA LEU A 75 9.20 3.17 -9.02
C LEU A 75 8.09 4.15 -9.42
N ALA A 76 6.85 3.67 -9.56
CA ALA A 76 5.69 4.48 -9.89
C ALA A 76 5.19 5.34 -8.71
N GLU A 77 5.72 5.18 -7.51
CA GLU A 77 5.34 5.98 -6.33
C GLU A 77 6.24 7.21 -6.19
N PRO A 78 5.71 8.43 -6.38
CA PRO A 78 6.52 9.65 -6.45
C PRO A 78 7.24 10.01 -5.14
N GLY A 79 6.82 9.45 -4.00
CA GLY A 79 7.47 9.66 -2.71
C GLY A 79 8.65 8.73 -2.43
N LEU A 80 8.95 7.79 -3.34
CA LEU A 80 10.05 6.84 -3.19
C LEU A 80 11.14 7.07 -4.24
N ASN A 81 12.38 6.93 -3.80
CA ASN A 81 13.58 6.90 -4.61
C ASN A 81 14.13 5.47 -4.61
N LEU A 82 14.02 4.78 -5.74
CA LEU A 82 14.49 3.41 -5.89
C LEU A 82 15.96 3.40 -6.36
N ILE A 83 16.85 2.90 -5.50
CA ILE A 83 18.29 2.86 -5.72
C ILE A 83 18.69 1.43 -6.10
N GLY A 84 19.36 1.25 -7.24
CA GLY A 84 19.85 -0.05 -7.69
C GLY A 84 21.19 -0.42 -7.07
N CYS A 85 21.31 -1.62 -6.51
CA CYS A 85 22.54 -2.21 -6.00
C CYS A 85 22.94 -3.42 -6.86
N CYS A 86 24.15 -3.40 -7.41
CA CYS A 86 24.73 -4.46 -8.24
C CYS A 86 25.75 -5.29 -7.47
#